data_AF-A7HMD2-F1
#
_entry.id   AF-A7HMD2-F1
#
_cell.length_a   1.000
_cell.length_b   1.000
_cell.length_c   1.000
_cell.angle_alpha   90.00
_cell.angle_beta   90.00
_cell.angle_gamma   90.00
#
_symmetry.space_group_name_H-M   'P 1'
#
loop_
_entity.id
_entity.type
_entity.pdbx_description
1 polymer ?
#
loop_
_entity_poly.entity_id
_entity_poly.type
_entity_poly.pdbx_seq_one_letter_code
_entity_poly.pdbx_strand_id
1 'polypeptide(L)'
;MPFRLEKILTLRKKEEESIKEELNRIRLLIREVEDEIDKVKKSKNDVESQLRTGTQTGAQLGFLLYLLRMYNDYILTLKKKLENLRLEEEEILRKFLEKRTERKSFEKLKERYIEKQSFENDRKERATIDEVALQKYFRNIDNTRG
;
A
#
# COMPACT_ATOMS: atom_id res chain seq x y z
N MET A 1 -6.02 -31.54 -2.96
CA MET A 1 -4.65 -31.40 -2.40
C MET A 1 -4.47 -29.94 -2.00
N PRO A 2 -3.79 -29.63 -0.87
CA PRO A 2 -3.55 -28.25 -0.46
C PRO A 2 -2.41 -27.61 -1.26
N PHE A 3 -2.53 -26.30 -1.54
CA PHE A 3 -1.47 -25.54 -2.21
C PHE A 3 -0.24 -25.42 -1.30
N ARG A 4 0.90 -25.97 -1.75
CA ARG A 4 2.13 -26.10 -0.94
C ARG A 4 2.70 -24.75 -0.48
N LEU A 5 2.45 -23.66 -1.22
CA LEU A 5 3.00 -22.34 -0.92
C LEU A 5 1.99 -21.43 -0.20
N GLU A 6 0.89 -21.96 0.34
CA GLU A 6 -0.13 -21.15 1.02
C GLU A 6 0.45 -20.36 2.19
N LYS A 7 1.29 -21.00 3.02
CA LYS A 7 1.95 -20.33 4.16
C LYS A 7 2.83 -19.16 3.71
N ILE A 8 3.57 -19.34 2.61
CA ILE A 8 4.44 -18.29 2.05
C ILE A 8 3.57 -17.15 1.50
N LEU A 9 2.48 -17.45 0.80
CA LEU A 9 1.54 -16.44 0.32
C LEU A 9 0.94 -15.62 1.48
N THR A 10 0.56 -16.27 2.57
CA THR A 10 0.04 -15.57 3.76
C THR A 10 1.10 -14.68 4.41
N LEU A 11 2.36 -15.13 4.48
CA LEU A 11 3.46 -14.33 4.99
C LEU A 11 3.70 -13.09 4.12
N ARG A 12 3.74 -13.25 2.79
CA ARG A 12 3.92 -12.14 1.84
C ARG A 12 2.79 -11.12 1.91
N LYS A 13 1.54 -11.56 2.13
CA LYS A 13 0.40 -10.66 2.39
C LYS A 13 0.63 -9.80 3.63
N LYS A 14 1.08 -10.40 4.74
CA LYS A 14 1.39 -9.67 5.97
C LYS A 14 2.56 -8.70 5.80
N GLU A 15 3.61 -9.10 5.08
CA GLU A 15 4.74 -8.21 4.77
C GLU A 15 4.29 -6.99 3.96
N GLU A 16 3.50 -7.19 2.89
CA GLU A 16 2.95 -6.08 2.09
C GLU A 16 2.06 -5.15 2.93
N GLU A 17 1.23 -5.72 3.80
CA GLU A 17 0.34 -4.96 4.68
C GLU A 17 1.12 -4.12 5.70
N SER A 18 2.15 -4.69 6.33
CA SER A 18 3.03 -3.94 7.25
C SER A 18 3.71 -2.75 6.58
N ILE A 19 4.21 -2.90 5.36
CA ILE A 19 4.84 -1.80 4.62
C ILE A 19 3.80 -0.76 4.21
N LYS A 20 2.58 -1.19 3.85
CA LYS A 20 1.48 -0.26 3.54
C LYS A 20 1.12 0.61 4.75
N GLU A 21 1.09 0.03 5.95
CA GLU A 21 0.87 0.79 7.18
C GLU A 21 1.99 1.78 7.46
N GLU A 22 3.25 1.40 7.20
CA GLU A 22 4.40 2.31 7.29
C GLU A 22 4.30 3.47 6.31
N LEU A 23 3.96 3.19 5.04
CA LEU A 23 3.74 4.20 4.01
C LEU A 23 2.63 5.20 4.40
N ASN A 24 1.54 4.69 4.98
CA ASN A 24 0.46 5.54 5.45
C ASN A 24 0.90 6.44 6.62
N ARG A 25 1.72 5.92 7.54
CA ARG A 25 2.28 6.71 8.65
C ARG A 25 3.15 7.85 8.14
N ILE A 26 4.05 7.60 7.20
CA ILE A 26 4.88 8.66 6.61
C ILE A 26 4.03 9.72 5.91
N ARG A 27 3.01 9.30 5.15
CA ARG A 27 2.10 10.25 4.47
C ARG A 27 1.33 11.13 5.44
N LEU A 28 0.97 10.62 6.62
CA LEU A 28 0.36 11.44 7.66
C LEU A 28 1.36 12.47 8.21
N LEU A 29 2.59 12.06 8.53
CA LEU A 29 3.64 12.97 8.98
C LEU A 29 3.95 14.07 7.95
N ILE A 30 3.96 13.73 6.65
CA ILE A 30 4.11 14.70 5.56
C ILE A 30 3.00 15.75 5.62
N ARG A 31 1.74 15.33 5.71
CA ARG A 31 0.60 16.27 5.80
C ARG A 31 0.68 17.16 7.04
N GLU A 32 1.05 16.59 8.18
CA GLU A 32 1.21 17.35 9.42
C GLU A 32 2.27 18.45 9.29
N VAL A 33 3.41 18.13 8.65
CA VAL A 33 4.47 19.12 8.39
C VAL A 33 4.03 20.16 7.36
N GLU A 34 3.29 19.77 6.32
CA GLU A 34 2.74 20.70 5.33
C GLU A 34 1.74 21.68 5.99
N ASP A 35 0.83 21.17 6.81
CA ASP A 35 -0.11 21.97 7.59
C ASP A 35 0.62 22.93 8.56
N GLU A 36 1.70 22.45 9.20
CA GLU A 36 2.52 23.27 10.08
C GLU A 36 3.21 24.41 9.31
N ILE A 37 3.81 24.11 8.16
CA ILE A 37 4.41 25.13 7.29
C ILE A 37 3.39 26.20 6.94
N ASP A 38 2.17 25.81 6.59
CA ASP A 38 1.13 26.77 6.19
C ASP A 38 0.60 27.59 7.37
N LYS A 39 0.51 27.02 8.57
CA LYS A 39 0.24 27.80 9.80
C LYS A 39 1.33 28.84 10.05
N VAL A 40 2.60 28.44 9.97
CA VAL A 40 3.74 29.33 10.20
C VAL A 40 3.79 30.44 9.16
N LYS A 41 3.53 30.13 7.88
CA LYS A 41 3.42 31.15 6.81
C LYS A 41 2.30 32.16 7.09
N LYS A 42 1.13 31.71 7.56
CA LYS A 42 0.03 32.63 7.92
C LYS A 42 0.46 33.58 9.03
N SER A 43 1.02 33.06 10.12
CA SER A 43 1.53 33.89 11.22
C SER A 43 2.62 34.85 10.75
N LYS A 44 3.50 34.41 9.86
CA LYS A 44 4.53 35.27 9.25
C LYS A 44 3.88 36.40 8.43
N ASN A 45 2.88 36.10 7.61
CA ASN A 45 2.19 37.09 6.79
C ASN A 45 1.48 38.15 7.65
N ASP A 46 0.93 37.76 8.81
CA ASP A 46 0.32 38.70 9.75
C ASP A 46 1.37 39.68 10.29
N VAL A 47 2.57 39.20 10.63
CA VAL A 47 3.71 40.04 11.04
C VAL A 47 4.19 40.94 9.89
N GLU A 48 4.26 40.43 8.65
CA GLU A 48 4.60 41.24 7.48
C GLU A 48 3.56 42.35 7.23
N SER A 49 2.27 42.06 7.45
CA SER A 49 1.18 43.03 7.33
C SER A 49 1.29 44.13 8.39
N GLN A 50 1.59 43.77 9.64
CA GLN A 50 1.87 44.72 10.71
C GLN A 50 3.05 45.63 10.37
N LEU A 51 4.09 45.09 9.73
CA LEU A 51 5.25 45.86 9.29
C LEU A 51 4.89 46.90 8.21
N ARG A 52 3.99 46.55 7.29
CA ARG A 52 3.57 47.42 6.16
C ARG A 52 2.57 48.51 6.56
N THR A 53 1.72 48.26 7.55
CA THR A 53 0.56 49.11 7.86
C THR A 53 0.66 49.85 9.19
N GLY A 54 1.54 49.43 10.09
CA GLY A 54 1.70 50.05 11.41
C GLY A 54 2.65 51.23 11.43
N THR A 55 2.38 52.21 12.29
CA THR A 55 3.41 53.14 12.79
C THR A 55 4.17 52.45 13.92
N GLN A 56 5.39 51.96 13.64
CA GLN A 56 6.20 51.30 14.66
C GLN A 56 7.31 52.21 15.20
N THR A 57 7.62 52.08 16.48
CA THR A 57 8.86 52.64 17.03
C THR A 57 10.08 51.87 16.52
N GLY A 58 11.28 52.45 16.61
CA GLY A 58 12.51 51.76 16.18
C GLY A 58 12.75 50.41 16.87
N ALA A 59 12.40 50.31 18.16
CA ALA A 59 12.49 49.06 18.91
C ALA A 59 11.45 48.01 18.42
N GLN A 60 10.22 48.43 18.14
CA GLN A 60 9.18 47.56 17.59
C GLN A 60 9.55 47.06 16.19
N LEU A 61 10.10 47.93 15.34
CA LEU A 61 10.59 47.54 14.02
C LEU A 61 11.69 46.46 14.13
N GLY A 62 12.68 46.67 15.01
CA GLY A 62 13.74 45.69 15.24
C GLY A 62 13.20 44.33 15.70
N PHE A 63 12.21 44.34 16.60
CA PHE A 63 11.56 43.12 17.07
C PHE A 63 10.77 42.38 15.97
N LEU A 64 9.99 43.09 15.15
CA LEU A 64 9.24 42.48 14.04
C LEU A 64 10.18 41.89 12.99
N LEU A 65 11.28 42.57 12.66
CA LEU A 65 12.30 42.05 11.75
C LEU A 65 12.97 40.77 12.30
N TYR A 66 13.24 40.75 13.61
CA TYR A 66 13.75 39.55 14.28
C TYR A 66 12.74 38.38 14.19
N LEU A 67 11.46 38.63 14.47
CA LEU A 67 10.41 37.61 14.33
C LEU A 67 10.30 37.07 12.90
N LEU A 68 10.35 37.94 11.89
CA LEU A 68 10.32 37.51 10.49
C LEU A 68 11.51 36.61 10.13
N ARG A 69 12.71 36.93 10.63
CA ARG A 69 13.88 36.07 10.49
C ARG A 69 13.65 34.71 11.13
N MET A 70 13.18 34.67 12.37
CA MET A 70 12.89 33.42 13.08
C MET A 70 11.85 32.57 12.34
N TYR A 71 10.79 33.18 11.79
CA TYR A 71 9.82 32.47 10.97
C TYR A 71 10.43 31.89 9.69
N ASN A 72 11.27 32.65 8.98
CA ASN A 72 11.95 32.15 7.79
C ASN A 72 12.87 30.97 8.12
N ASP A 73 13.68 31.09 9.17
CA ASP A 73 14.58 30.03 9.63
C ASP A 73 13.76 28.78 10.01
N TYR A 74 12.64 28.94 10.72
CA TYR A 74 11.78 27.83 11.08
C TYR A 74 11.13 27.16 9.85
N ILE A 75 10.61 27.94 8.90
CA ILE A 75 10.07 27.41 7.63
C ILE A 75 11.15 26.62 6.87
N LEU A 76 12.40 27.10 6.85
CA LEU A 76 13.51 26.37 6.23
C LEU A 76 13.77 25.02 6.92
N THR A 77 13.72 24.97 8.25
CA THR A 77 13.87 23.70 8.98
C THR A 77 12.74 22.72 8.68
N LEU A 78 11.49 23.19 8.64
CA LEU A 78 10.33 22.36 8.29
C LEU A 78 10.39 21.87 6.85
N LYS A 79 10.85 22.69 5.90
CA LYS A 79 11.05 22.27 4.51
C LYS A 79 12.11 21.18 4.38
N LYS A 80 13.23 21.28 5.11
CA LYS A 80 14.23 20.21 5.15
C LYS A 80 13.67 18.90 5.73
N LYS A 81 12.87 19.01 6.80
CA LYS A 81 12.18 17.86 7.38
C LYS A 81 11.22 17.21 6.38
N LEU A 82 10.44 18.03 5.65
CA LEU A 82 9.52 17.57 4.61
C LEU A 82 10.26 16.86 3.47
N GLU A 83 11.39 17.40 3.02
CA GLU A 83 12.23 16.77 1.99
C GLU A 83 12.71 15.39 2.43
N ASN A 84 13.24 15.27 3.66
CA ASN A 84 13.66 13.97 4.21
C ASN A 84 12.51 12.97 4.28
N LEU A 85 11.32 13.40 4.73
CA LEU A 85 10.14 12.53 4.79
C LEU A 85 9.69 12.07 3.41
N ARG A 86 9.82 12.91 2.37
CA ARG A 86 9.49 12.52 1.00
C ARG A 86 10.48 11.52 0.41
N LEU A 87 11.77 11.67 0.70
CA LEU A 87 12.78 10.66 0.34
C LEU A 87 12.48 9.32 1.03
N GLU A 88 12.11 9.35 2.30
CA GLU A 88 11.70 8.15 3.04
C GLU A 88 10.42 7.53 2.45
N GLU A 89 9.42 8.36 2.07
CA GLU A 89 8.21 7.89 1.39
C GLU A 89 8.54 7.16 0.08
N GLU A 90 9.44 7.72 -0.75
CA GLU A 90 9.87 7.12 -2.01
C GLU A 90 10.54 5.75 -1.79
N GLU A 91 11.40 5.64 -0.79
CA GLU A 91 12.04 4.36 -0.44
C GLU A 91 11.03 3.30 0.01
N ILE A 92 10.09 3.68 0.88
CA ILE A 92 9.04 2.75 1.35
C ILE A 92 8.11 2.37 0.21
N LEU A 93 7.74 3.32 -0.66
CA LEU A 93 6.91 3.05 -1.83
C LEU A 93 7.58 2.04 -2.76
N ARG A 94 8.89 2.17 -2.99
CA ARG A 94 9.65 1.20 -3.79
C ARG A 94 9.58 -0.20 -3.17
N LYS A 95 9.85 -0.32 -1.87
CA LYS A 95 9.76 -1.61 -1.14
C LYS A 95 8.35 -2.20 -1.19
N PHE A 96 7.32 -1.36 -1.05
CA PHE A 96 5.93 -1.79 -1.15
C PHE A 96 5.61 -2.38 -2.53
N LEU A 97 6.05 -1.73 -3.60
CA LEU A 97 5.83 -2.20 -4.97
C LEU A 97 6.54 -3.53 -5.22
N GLU A 98 7.77 -3.71 -4.74
CA GLU A 98 8.50 -4.97 -4.80
C GLU A 98 7.74 -6.10 -4.06
N LYS A 99 7.27 -5.86 -2.84
CA LYS A 99 6.48 -6.86 -2.10
C LYS A 99 5.16 -7.19 -2.76
N ARG A 100 4.52 -6.19 -3.35
CA ARG A 100 3.27 -6.38 -4.09
C ARG A 100 3.47 -7.22 -5.35
N THR A 101 4.58 -7.06 -6.08
CA THR A 101 4.89 -7.90 -7.26
C THR A 101 5.20 -9.33 -6.83
N GLU A 102 5.99 -9.52 -5.76
CA GLU A 102 6.24 -10.82 -5.15
C GLU A 102 4.92 -11.52 -4.80
N ARG A 103 4.04 -10.89 -4.01
CA ARG A 103 2.74 -11.47 -3.64
C ARG A 103 1.92 -11.86 -4.87
N LYS A 104 1.79 -10.98 -5.85
CA LYS A 104 1.04 -11.25 -7.09
C LYS A 104 1.58 -12.46 -7.86
N SER A 105 2.90 -12.67 -7.84
CA SER A 105 3.50 -13.87 -8.46
C SER A 105 3.04 -15.16 -7.77
N PHE A 106 2.97 -15.18 -6.44
CA PHE A 106 2.47 -16.31 -5.67
C PHE A 106 0.97 -16.55 -5.88
N GLU A 107 0.17 -15.49 -6.03
CA GLU A 107 -1.25 -15.61 -6.36
C GLU A 107 -1.47 -16.27 -7.72
N LYS A 108 -0.73 -15.85 -8.75
CA LYS A 108 -0.78 -16.51 -10.06
C LYS A 108 -0.37 -17.99 -10.00
N LEU A 109 0.61 -18.35 -9.16
CA LEU A 109 0.98 -19.74 -8.95
C LEU A 109 -0.15 -20.54 -8.29
N LYS A 110 -0.86 -19.94 -7.33
CA LYS A 110 -2.03 -20.55 -6.68
C LYS A 110 -3.19 -20.72 -7.66
N GLU A 111 -3.48 -19.72 -8.48
CA GLU A 111 -4.51 -19.80 -9.52
C GLU A 111 -4.25 -20.97 -10.47
N ARG A 112 -3.04 -21.04 -11.04
CA ARG A 112 -2.63 -22.15 -11.93
C ARG A 112 -2.71 -23.52 -11.26
N TYR A 113 -2.39 -23.58 -9.97
CA TYR A 113 -2.50 -24.82 -9.19
C TYR A 113 -3.94 -25.28 -9.07
N ILE A 114 -4.86 -24.35 -8.78
CA ILE A 114 -6.30 -24.62 -8.65
C ILE A 114 -6.88 -25.06 -9.99
N GLU A 115 -6.56 -24.36 -11.08
CA GLU A 115 -7.00 -24.70 -12.44
C GLU A 115 -6.54 -26.10 -12.86
N LYS A 116 -5.28 -26.45 -12.56
CA LYS A 116 -4.78 -27.80 -12.85
C LYS A 116 -5.52 -28.85 -12.04
N GLN A 117 -5.81 -28.56 -10.78
CA GLN A 117 -6.52 -29.50 -9.91
C GLN A 117 -7.97 -29.70 -10.34
N SER A 118 -8.68 -28.64 -10.75
CA SER A 118 -10.05 -28.76 -11.27
C SER A 118 -10.06 -29.58 -12.55
N PHE A 119 -9.12 -29.32 -13.48
CA PHE A 119 -9.00 -30.10 -14.71
C PHE A 119 -8.72 -31.59 -14.45
N GLU A 120 -7.82 -31.91 -13.52
CA GLU A 120 -7.54 -33.30 -13.14
C GLU A 120 -8.74 -34.00 -12.49
N ASN A 121 -9.52 -33.27 -11.69
CA ASN A 121 -10.75 -33.79 -11.08
C ASN A 121 -11.82 -34.04 -12.14
N ASP A 122 -12.08 -33.08 -13.03
CA ASP A 122 -13.06 -33.23 -14.13
C ASP A 122 -12.71 -34.43 -15.02
N ARG A 123 -11.42 -34.63 -15.31
CA ARG A 123 -10.96 -35.79 -16.08
C ARG A 123 -11.24 -37.11 -15.37
N LYS A 124 -11.01 -37.19 -14.05
CA LYS A 124 -11.30 -38.39 -13.24
C LYS A 124 -12.80 -38.64 -13.16
N GLU A 125 -13.60 -37.61 -12.94
CA GLU A 125 -15.06 -37.71 -12.88
C GLU A 125 -15.63 -38.27 -14.20
N ARG A 126 -15.18 -37.74 -15.35
CA ARG A 126 -15.58 -38.28 -16.66
C ARG A 126 -15.23 -39.75 -16.82
N ALA A 127 -14.01 -40.16 -16.45
CA ALA A 127 -13.60 -41.56 -16.52
C ALA A 127 -14.49 -42.45 -15.64
N THR A 128 -14.84 -42.00 -14.42
CA THR A 128 -15.75 -42.76 -13.54
C THR A 128 -17.17 -42.83 -14.09
N ILE A 129 -17.67 -41.77 -14.72
CA ILE A 129 -18.99 -41.76 -15.36
C ILE A 129 -19.03 -42.77 -16.51
N ASP A 130 -17.99 -42.79 -17.35
CA ASP A 130 -17.87 -43.71 -18.48
C ASP A 130 -17.80 -45.17 -17.99
N GLU A 131 -17.01 -45.46 -16.95
CA GLU A 131 -16.96 -46.80 -16.33
C GLU A 131 -18.33 -47.24 -15.79
N VAL A 132 -19.04 -46.36 -15.09
CA VAL A 132 -20.38 -46.65 -14.56
C VAL A 132 -21.38 -46.88 -15.70
N ALA A 133 -21.30 -46.09 -16.78
CA ALA A 133 -22.14 -46.24 -17.96
C ALA A 133 -21.90 -47.61 -18.64
N LEU A 134 -20.64 -48.01 -18.80
CA LEU A 134 -20.27 -49.32 -19.35
C LEU A 134 -20.79 -50.46 -18.47
N GLN A 135 -20.60 -50.38 -17.14
CA GLN A 135 -21.12 -51.40 -16.22
C GLN A 135 -22.65 -51.54 -16.31
N LYS A 136 -23.38 -50.42 -16.35
CA LYS A 136 -24.84 -50.43 -16.53
C LYS A 136 -25.23 -51.06 -17.87
N TYR A 137 -24.51 -50.73 -18.94
CA TYR A 137 -24.74 -51.27 -20.28
C TYR A 137 -24.54 -52.80 -20.30
N PHE A 138 -23.43 -53.30 -19.77
CA PHE A 138 -23.17 -54.75 -19.69
C PHE A 138 -24.22 -55.47 -18.85
N ARG A 139 -24.60 -54.91 -17.69
CA ARG A 139 -25.63 -55.49 -16.82
C ARG A 139 -27.00 -55.57 -17.48
N ASN A 140 -27.36 -54.58 -18.30
CA ASN A 140 -28.60 -54.60 -19.06
C ASN A 140 -28.57 -55.64 -20.20
N ILE A 141 -27.43 -55.80 -20.88
CA ILE A 141 -27.26 -56.85 -21.90
C ILE A 141 -27.45 -58.24 -21.28
N ASP A 142 -26.83 -58.50 -20.15
CA ASP A 142 -26.92 -59.79 -19.47
C ASP A 142 -28.36 -60.10 -19.03
N ASN A 143 -29.10 -59.09 -18.54
CA ASN A 143 -30.52 -59.23 -18.20
C ASN A 143 -31.44 -59.43 -19.41
N THR A 144 -31.04 -59.03 -20.62
CA THR A 144 -31.81 -59.27 -21.86
C THR A 144 -31.46 -60.60 -22.55
N ARG A 145 -30.43 -61.31 -22.09
CA ARG A 145 -29.98 -62.60 -22.64
C ARG A 145 -30.28 -63.80 -21.75
N GLY A 146 -30.89 -63.60 -20.58
CA GLY A 146 -31.47 -64.64 -19.73
C GLY A 146 -32.98 -64.70 -19.87
#